data_AF-V6IWF2-F1
#
_entry.id   AF-V6IWF2-F1
#
_cell.length_a   1.000
_cell.length_b   1.000
_cell.length_c   1.000
_cell.angle_alpha   90.00
_cell.angle_beta   90.00
_cell.angle_gamma   90.00
#
_symmetry.space_group_name_H-M   'P 1'
#
loop_
_entity.id
_entity.type
_entity.pdbx_description
1 polymer ?
#
loop_
_entity_poly.entity_id
_entity_poly.type
_entity_poly.pdbx_seq_one_letter_code
_entity_poly.pdbx_strand_id
1 'polypeptide(L)'
;MAKQIASIKVPLTSSGGLTLKRAIRLYERIKKCRCKAYFSDNGSTFPIKSLPQTITFLSTVKKKEILLVLEGEDAISLHQKIMESIQLAQQNARENPGLYRHG
;
A
#
# COMPACT_ATOMS: atom_id res chain seq x y z
N MET A 1 20.45 -3.69 -14.98
CA MET A 1 19.11 -4.23 -15.31
C MET A 1 18.16 -3.05 -15.53
N ALA A 2 17.10 -3.21 -16.33
CA ALA A 2 16.18 -2.10 -16.63
C ALA A 2 15.34 -1.74 -15.39
N LYS A 3 15.15 -0.44 -15.14
CA LYS A 3 14.21 0.02 -14.11
C LYS A 3 12.79 -0.35 -14.52
N GLN A 4 12.06 -1.00 -13.61
CA GLN A 4 10.68 -1.39 -13.84
C GLN A 4 9.76 -0.46 -13.06
N ILE A 5 8.57 -0.21 -13.59
CA ILE A 5 7.52 0.57 -12.93
C ILE A 5 6.31 -0.32 -12.76
N ALA A 6 5.76 -0.36 -11.55
CA ALA A 6 4.53 -1.05 -11.23
C ALA A 6 3.61 -0.11 -10.44
N SER A 7 2.29 -0.26 -10.59
CA SER A 7 1.33 0.54 -9.83
C SER A 7 0.17 -0.30 -9.32
N ILE A 8 -0.31 0.04 -8.12
CA ILE A 8 -1.34 -0.70 -7.40
C ILE A 8 -2.36 0.28 -6.84
N LYS A 9 -3.65 0.01 -7.08
CA LYS A 9 -4.73 0.67 -6.33
C LYS A 9 -4.83 0.03 -4.96
N VAL A 10 -4.41 0.78 -3.95
CA VAL A 10 -4.44 0.33 -2.55
C VAL A 10 -5.72 0.87 -1.91
N PRO A 11 -6.63 0.01 -1.44
CA PRO A 11 -7.80 0.49 -0.70
C PRO A 11 -7.37 1.09 0.65
N LEU A 12 -8.12 2.07 1.16
CA LEU A 12 -7.86 2.73 2.44
C LEU A 12 -8.92 2.38 3.51
N THR A 13 -10.19 2.22 3.10
CA THR A 13 -11.33 2.13 4.05
C THR A 13 -12.03 0.77 4.08
N SER A 14 -11.53 -0.26 3.40
CA SER A 14 -12.14 -1.61 3.41
C SER A 14 -11.43 -2.57 4.37
N SER A 15 -11.94 -3.78 4.58
CA SER A 15 -11.25 -4.85 5.35
C SER A 15 -9.90 -5.25 4.73
N GLY A 16 -9.67 -4.86 3.47
CA GLY A 16 -8.40 -4.93 2.74
C GLY A 16 -7.55 -3.65 2.82
N GLY A 17 -8.06 -2.61 3.46
CA GLY A 17 -7.55 -1.24 3.44
C GLY A 17 -6.23 -1.04 4.18
N LEU A 18 -5.51 0.03 3.83
CA LEU A 18 -4.24 0.42 4.42
C LEU A 18 -4.43 1.01 5.84
N THR A 19 -4.76 0.15 6.79
CA THR A 19 -4.75 0.52 8.22
C THR A 19 -3.36 0.92 8.68
N LEU A 20 -3.24 1.62 9.82
CA LEU A 20 -1.94 2.01 10.38
C LEU A 20 -0.93 0.85 10.43
N LYS A 21 -1.36 -0.32 10.91
CA LYS A 21 -0.54 -1.54 10.95
C LYS A 21 -0.06 -1.97 9.56
N ARG A 22 -0.91 -1.86 8.53
CA ARG A 22 -0.55 -2.21 7.15
C ARG A 22 0.33 -1.16 6.48
N ALA A 23 0.11 0.12 6.78
CA ALA A 23 0.99 1.21 6.34
C ALA A 23 2.42 1.03 6.87
N ILE A 24 2.57 0.68 8.16
CA ILE A 24 3.86 0.38 8.77
C ILE A 24 4.54 -0.82 8.07
N ARG A 25 3.81 -1.94 7.90
CA ARG A 25 4.34 -3.12 7.20
C ARG A 25 4.74 -2.83 5.75
N LEU A 26 3.93 -2.04 5.04
CA LEU A 26 4.23 -1.61 3.67
C LEU A 26 5.52 -0.79 3.64
N TYR A 27 5.65 0.18 4.54
CA TYR A 27 6.87 1.00 4.67
C TYR A 27 8.11 0.15 4.94
N GLU A 28 8.03 -0.80 5.88
CA GLU A 28 9.15 -1.70 6.20
C GLU A 28 9.56 -2.57 5.01
N ARG A 29 8.59 -3.05 4.22
CA ARG A 29 8.86 -3.82 3.00
C ARG A 29 9.54 -2.97 1.95
N ILE A 30 9.02 -1.78 1.69
CA ILE A 30 9.60 -0.82 0.72
C ILE A 30 11.04 -0.49 1.12
N LYS A 31 11.30 -0.19 2.40
CA LYS A 31 12.64 0.16 2.90
C LYS A 31 13.68 -0.94 2.69
N LYS A 32 13.25 -2.22 2.66
CA LYS A 32 14.14 -3.38 2.46
C LYS A 32 14.39 -3.71 0.99
N CYS A 33 13.64 -3.12 0.06
CA CYS A 33 13.75 -3.39 -1.37
C CYS A 33 14.53 -2.28 -2.09
N ARG A 34 15.17 -2.59 -3.23
CA ARG A 34 15.84 -1.61 -4.10
C ARG A 34 14.82 -0.93 -5.01
N CYS A 35 13.82 -0.30 -4.42
CA CYS A 35 12.79 0.42 -5.15
C CYS A 35 12.42 1.73 -4.45
N LYS A 36 12.09 2.73 -5.26
CA LYS A 36 11.42 3.95 -4.84
C LYS A 36 9.93 3.68 -4.83
N ALA A 37 9.24 4.21 -3.82
CA ALA A 37 7.79 4.12 -3.75
C ALA A 37 7.19 5.49 -3.48
N TYR A 38 6.07 5.77 -4.11
CA TYR A 38 5.31 6.99 -3.90
C TYR A 38 3.82 6.73 -4.04
N PHE A 39 3.03 7.46 -3.27
CA PHE A 39 1.60 7.55 -3.52
C PHE A 39 1.33 8.60 -4.58
N SER A 40 0.36 8.35 -5.44
CA SER A 40 -0.12 9.29 -6.44
C SER A 40 -1.59 9.59 -6.17
N ASP A 41 -1.92 10.88 -6.07
CA ASP A 41 -3.28 11.35 -5.90
C ASP A 41 -3.52 12.65 -6.67
N ASN A 42 -4.53 12.67 -7.57
CA ASN A 42 -4.90 13.84 -8.39
C ASN A 42 -3.71 14.56 -9.07
N GLY A 43 -2.80 13.80 -9.67
CA GLY A 43 -1.62 14.35 -10.36
C GLY A 43 -0.49 14.81 -9.43
N SER A 44 -0.68 14.77 -8.12
CA SER A 44 0.38 14.97 -7.13
C SER A 44 1.00 13.64 -6.73
N THR A 45 2.31 13.63 -6.49
CA THR A 45 3.02 12.46 -5.97
C THR A 45 3.59 12.74 -4.59
N PHE A 46 3.49 11.76 -3.70
CA PHE A 46 3.98 11.81 -2.34
C PHE A 46 4.97 10.66 -2.10
N PRO A 47 6.27 10.92 -1.98
CA PRO A 47 7.27 9.88 -1.83
C PRO A 47 7.25 9.25 -0.42
N ILE A 48 7.34 7.93 -0.36
CA ILE A 48 7.35 7.15 0.89
C ILE A 48 8.79 7.12 1.44
N LYS A 49 9.23 8.23 2.05
CA LYS A 49 10.60 8.39 2.58
C LYS A 49 10.71 8.17 4.08
N SER A 50 9.67 8.54 4.81
CA SER A 50 9.63 8.41 6.27
C SER A 50 8.27 7.91 6.72
N LEU A 51 8.26 7.03 7.71
CA LEU A 51 7.03 6.46 8.23
C LEU A 51 6.08 7.53 8.82
N PRO A 52 6.54 8.49 9.64
CA PRO A 52 5.64 9.52 10.20
C PRO A 52 4.97 10.37 9.12
N GLN A 53 5.74 10.87 8.14
CA GLN A 53 5.17 11.69 7.07
C GLN A 53 4.20 10.88 6.19
N THR A 54 4.51 9.60 5.98
CA THR A 54 3.63 8.69 5.24
C THR A 54 2.30 8.48 5.96
N ILE A 55 2.31 8.28 7.27
CA ILE A 55 1.09 8.15 8.08
C ILE A 55 0.30 9.46 8.07
N THR A 56 0.97 10.60 8.27
CA THR A 56 0.33 11.92 8.23
C THR A 56 -0.35 12.13 6.89
N PHE A 57 0.34 11.88 5.78
CA PHE A 57 -0.25 11.96 4.44
C PHE A 57 -1.46 11.03 4.29
N LEU A 58 -1.35 9.75 4.67
CA LEU A 58 -2.47 8.82 4.56
C LEU A 58 -3.70 9.26 5.36
N SER A 59 -3.51 9.94 6.49
CA SER A 59 -4.61 10.49 7.29
C SER A 59 -5.34 11.67 6.63
N THR A 60 -4.70 12.37 5.69
CA THR A 60 -5.34 13.48 4.94
C THR A 60 -6.09 13.01 3.70
N VAL A 61 -5.88 11.76 3.26
CA VAL A 61 -6.52 11.21 2.07
C VAL A 61 -7.97 10.84 2.40
N LYS A 62 -8.93 11.57 1.80
CA LYS A 62 -10.38 11.35 1.98
C LYS A 62 -10.98 10.31 1.03
N LYS A 63 -10.14 9.65 0.22
CA LYS A 63 -10.57 8.69 -0.80
C LYS A 63 -10.60 7.28 -0.26
N LYS A 64 -11.38 6.42 -0.90
CA LYS A 64 -11.47 4.98 -0.56
C LYS A 64 -10.26 4.19 -1.06
N GLU A 65 -9.51 4.73 -2.02
CA GLU A 65 -8.33 4.12 -2.61
C GLU A 65 -7.27 5.17 -2.94
N ILE A 66 -6.03 4.74 -3.02
CA ILE A 66 -4.89 5.55 -3.44
C ILE A 66 -3.98 4.74 -4.37
N LEU A 67 -3.34 5.40 -5.34
CA LEU A 67 -2.40 4.73 -6.23
C LEU A 67 -1.02 4.66 -5.56
N LEU A 68 -0.52 3.46 -5.31
CA LEU A 68 0.87 3.22 -4.94
C LEU A 68 1.67 2.92 -6.21
N VAL A 69 2.76 3.64 -6.43
CA VAL A 69 3.66 3.42 -7.55
C VAL A 69 5.02 2.98 -7.01
N LEU A 70 5.61 1.98 -7.66
CA LEU A 70 6.91 1.38 -7.34
C LEU A 70 7.81 1.51 -8.56
N GLU A 71 9.01 2.05 -8.37
CA GLU A 71 10.03 2.20 -9.42
C GLU A 71 11.35 1.58 -8.95
N GLY A 72 11.89 0.63 -9.70
CA GLY A 72 13.17 0.01 -9.37
C GLY A 72 13.31 -1.38 -9.95
N GLU A 73 14.42 -2.04 -9.62
CA GLU A 73 14.70 -3.41 -10.07
C GLU A 73 13.74 -4.41 -9.41
N ASP A 74 13.39 -4.16 -8.14
CA ASP A 74 12.50 -5.03 -7.35
C ASP A 74 11.00 -4.68 -7.48
N ALA A 75 10.64 -3.71 -8.34
CA ALA A 75 9.30 -3.14 -8.37
C ALA A 75 8.20 -4.19 -8.63
N ILE A 76 8.40 -5.09 -9.59
CA ILE A 76 7.42 -6.14 -9.93
C ILE A 76 7.30 -7.20 -8.83
N SER A 77 8.43 -7.63 -8.24
CA SER A 77 8.41 -8.61 -7.15
C SER A 77 7.68 -8.05 -5.91
N LEU A 78 7.98 -6.80 -5.55
CA LEU A 78 7.28 -6.14 -4.45
C LEU A 78 5.80 -5.93 -4.77
N HIS A 79 5.47 -5.59 -6.01
CA HIS A 79 4.09 -5.45 -6.46
C HIS A 79 3.28 -6.74 -6.23
N GLN A 80 3.79 -7.88 -6.68
CA GLN A 80 3.15 -9.19 -6.51
C GLN A 80 2.90 -9.50 -5.01
N LYS A 81 3.91 -9.30 -4.17
CA LYS A 81 3.81 -9.53 -2.71
C LYS A 81 2.79 -8.62 -2.01
N ILE A 82 2.59 -7.40 -2.51
CA ILE A 82 1.57 -6.48 -1.99
C ILE A 82 0.19 -6.93 -2.43
N MET A 83 0.02 -7.29 -3.70
CA MET A 83 -1.24 -7.79 -4.26
C MET A 83 -1.72 -9.05 -3.55
N GLU A 84 -0.85 -10.04 -3.36
CA GLU A 84 -1.15 -11.26 -2.59
C GLU A 84 -1.61 -10.91 -1.17
N SER A 85 -0.94 -9.97 -0.50
CA SER A 85 -1.33 -9.55 0.85
C SER A 85 -2.70 -8.87 0.89
N ILE A 86 -3.08 -8.13 -0.15
CA ILE A 86 -4.40 -7.49 -0.25
C ILE A 86 -5.47 -8.56 -0.51
N GLN A 87 -5.21 -9.49 -1.42
CA GLN A 87 -6.13 -10.58 -1.75
C GLN A 87 -6.39 -11.49 -0.54
N LEU A 88 -5.34 -11.92 0.17
CA LEU A 88 -5.47 -12.71 1.39
C LEU A 88 -6.29 -11.99 2.46
N ALA A 89 -6.07 -10.69 2.63
CA ALA A 89 -6.86 -9.90 3.58
C ALA A 89 -8.35 -9.82 3.20
N GLN A 90 -8.66 -9.69 1.91
CA GLN A 90 -10.03 -9.69 1.42
C GLN A 90 -10.70 -11.06 1.57
N GLN A 91 -9.99 -12.14 1.29
CA GLN A 91 -10.48 -13.50 1.48
C GLN A 91 -10.78 -13.80 2.96
N ASN A 92 -9.83 -13.49 3.86
CA ASN A 92 -10.02 -13.66 5.31
C ASN A 92 -11.24 -12.89 5.83
N ALA A 93 -11.49 -11.69 5.30
CA ALA A 93 -12.65 -10.90 5.68
C ALA A 93 -13.99 -11.49 5.16
N ARG A 94 -13.97 -12.18 4.01
CA ARG A 94 -15.14 -12.90 3.48
C ARG A 94 -15.43 -14.16 4.27
N GLU A 95 -14.41 -14.92 4.62
CA GLU A 95 -14.54 -16.19 5.35
C GLU A 95 -14.90 -15.99 6.83
N ASN A 96 -14.49 -14.86 7.44
CA ASN A 96 -14.72 -14.59 8.85
C ASN A 96 -15.31 -13.18 9.10
N PRO A 97 -16.54 -12.90 8.64
CA PRO A 97 -17.10 -11.54 8.67
C PRO A 97 -17.26 -10.98 10.10
N GLY A 98 -17.42 -11.84 11.11
CA GLY A 98 -17.56 -11.44 12.52
C GLY A 98 -16.30 -10.84 13.15
N LEU A 99 -15.10 -11.15 12.64
CA LEU A 99 -13.83 -10.65 13.17
C LEU A 99 -13.44 -9.27 12.63
N TYR A 100 -14.07 -8.82 11.54
CA TYR A 100 -13.72 -7.58 10.84
C TYR A 100 -14.86 -6.54 10.82
N ARG A 101 -15.90 -6.75 11.64
CA ARG A 101 -17.08 -5.87 11.76
C ARG A 101 -16.92 -4.68 12.69
N HIS A 102 -15.83 -4.59 13.45
CA HIS A 102 -15.55 -3.43 14.32
C HIS A 102 -14.35 -2.64 13.78
N GLY A 103 -14.66 -1.49 13.18
CA GLY A 103 -13.72 -0.48 12.71
C GLY A 103 -14.47 0.74 12.24
#